data_AF-A0A962K5F2-F1
#
_entry.id   AF-A0A962K5F2-F1
#
_cell.length_a   1.000
_cell.length_b   1.000
_cell.length_c   1.000
_cell.angle_alpha   90.00
_cell.angle_beta   90.00
_cell.angle_gamma   90.00
#
_symmetry.space_group_name_H-M   'P 1'
#
loop_
_entity.id
_entity.type
_entity.pdbx_description
1 polymer ?
#
loop_
_entity_poly.entity_id
_entity_poly.type
_entity_poly.pdbx_seq_one_letter_code
_entity_poly.pdbx_strand_id
1 'polypeptide(L)'
;MLEAYRQHVAERAEQGVVPKPLNAEQVAGLIELLKNPPAGEEEFILDLISNRVPPGVDEAAYVKAGFLTALARGEASSPLIDREHAVTLLGTMVGGYNIATLVELLDDDKLGALAADQLCHTLLMFDAFHDVDARAKAGNANAKRVLDSWANAEWFTSRKEIPTVITVTVFKVPGETNTDDLSPAQDAWSRPDIPLHAKAMYKNPRDGVTDAEQQIAELKKKGYPVAMVGDVMGTGSSRKSATNSVLWYIGDDIPHVPNKRAGGICIGGKIAPIFFNTMEDAGALPFECDVDSLNTGDVIDIHVYDGRVTRHDSDELLAEFELKTEVLLDEVRAGGRIPLIIGRGLTQRARESLGLPHSDVFRVPVSGEESSKGYTLAQKIVGRACGVAGVRPGTYCEPKMTTVGSQDTTGPMTR
;
A
#
# COMPACT_ATOMS: atom_id res chain seq x y z
N MET A 1 -9.20 18.62 23.33
CA MET A 1 -8.86 17.69 22.23
C MET A 1 -10.05 16.78 21.89
N LEU A 2 -10.54 15.93 22.81
CA LEU A 2 -11.63 14.97 22.51
C LEU A 2 -12.94 15.61 22.04
N GLU A 3 -13.41 16.67 22.69
CA GLU A 3 -14.65 17.36 22.30
C GLU A 3 -14.57 17.90 20.87
N ALA A 4 -13.49 18.63 20.55
CA ALA A 4 -13.24 19.13 19.20
C ALA A 4 -13.11 17.98 18.17
N TYR A 5 -12.47 16.86 18.54
CA TYR A 5 -12.39 15.70 17.66
C TYR A 5 -13.76 15.07 17.41
N ARG A 6 -14.62 14.94 18.43
CA ARG A 6 -15.99 14.42 18.30
C ARG A 6 -16.87 15.33 17.46
N GLN A 7 -16.73 16.64 17.61
CA GLN A 7 -17.41 17.60 16.75
C GLN A 7 -16.98 17.41 15.29
N HIS A 8 -15.67 17.30 15.02
CA HIS A 8 -15.16 17.01 13.68
C HIS A 8 -15.65 15.67 13.12
N VAL A 9 -15.76 14.63 13.96
CA VAL A 9 -16.37 13.34 13.57
C VAL A 9 -17.82 13.54 13.13
N ALA A 10 -18.61 14.32 13.89
CA ALA A 10 -20.00 14.62 13.53
C ALA A 10 -20.10 15.42 12.22
N GLU A 11 -19.31 16.48 12.06
CA GLU A 11 -19.25 17.30 10.84
C GLU A 11 -18.86 16.48 9.60
N ARG A 12 -18.00 15.47 9.77
CA ARG A 12 -17.59 14.56 8.70
C ARG A 12 -18.64 13.49 8.41
N ALA A 13 -19.34 13.02 9.43
CA ALA A 13 -20.46 12.11 9.26
C ALA A 13 -21.63 12.75 8.47
N GLU A 14 -21.88 14.05 8.64
CA GLU A 14 -22.85 14.80 7.82
C GLU A 14 -22.50 14.82 6.32
N GLN A 15 -21.20 14.73 6.01
CA GLN A 15 -20.69 14.61 4.64
C GLN A 15 -20.61 13.14 4.16
N GLY A 16 -20.99 12.17 5.02
CA GLY A 16 -20.91 10.73 4.73
C GLY A 16 -19.48 10.21 4.63
N VAL A 17 -18.52 10.81 5.35
CA VAL A 17 -17.10 10.43 5.30
C VAL A 17 -16.49 10.26 6.68
N VAL A 18 -15.43 9.46 6.77
CA VAL A 18 -14.66 9.26 8.01
C VAL A 18 -13.92 10.55 8.42
N PRO A 19 -13.60 10.74 9.72
CA PRO A 19 -12.80 11.88 10.16
C PRO A 19 -11.46 11.95 9.42
N LYS A 20 -10.88 13.16 9.34
CA LYS A 20 -9.48 13.33 8.93
C LYS A 20 -8.50 12.70 9.94
N PRO A 21 -7.30 12.28 9.53
CA PRO A 21 -6.25 11.86 10.46
C PRO A 21 -5.90 12.99 11.43
N LEU A 22 -5.34 12.63 12.58
CA LEU A 22 -4.90 13.59 13.58
C LEU A 22 -3.69 14.37 13.05
N ASN A 23 -3.69 15.68 13.28
CA ASN A 23 -2.53 16.54 13.06
C ASN A 23 -1.60 16.56 14.29
N ALA A 24 -0.45 17.22 14.17
CA ALA A 24 0.56 17.28 15.24
C ALA A 24 0.03 17.88 16.55
N GLU A 25 -0.76 18.96 16.49
CA GLU A 25 -1.36 19.60 17.67
C GLU A 25 -2.35 18.68 18.38
N GLN A 26 -3.18 17.96 17.62
CA GLN A 26 -4.12 16.98 18.15
C GLN A 26 -3.40 15.80 18.79
N VAL A 27 -2.32 15.29 18.19
CA VAL A 27 -1.50 14.22 18.80
C VAL A 27 -0.82 14.72 20.08
N ALA A 28 -0.32 15.96 20.12
CA ALA A 28 0.21 16.55 21.35
C ALA A 28 -0.86 16.61 22.46
N GLY A 29 -2.08 17.03 22.12
CA GLY A 29 -3.21 17.00 23.06
C GLY A 29 -3.62 15.58 23.48
N LEU A 30 -3.52 14.60 22.58
CA LEU A 30 -3.79 13.19 22.86
C LEU A 30 -2.77 12.60 23.84
N ILE A 31 -1.50 12.97 23.72
CA ILE A 31 -0.44 12.53 24.63
C ILE A 31 -0.73 12.94 26.07
N GLU A 32 -1.23 14.16 26.30
CA GLU A 32 -1.61 14.59 27.65
C GLU A 32 -2.77 13.77 28.23
N LEU A 33 -3.71 13.34 27.38
CA LEU A 33 -4.77 12.39 27.76
C LEU A 33 -4.22 10.99 28.03
N LEU A 34 -3.25 10.51 27.25
CA LEU A 34 -2.60 9.22 27.49
C LEU A 34 -1.81 9.21 28.81
N LYS A 35 -1.30 10.35 29.27
CA LYS A 35 -0.66 10.47 30.59
C LYS A 35 -1.67 10.52 31.73
N ASN A 36 -2.81 11.17 31.52
CA ASN A 36 -3.87 11.35 32.52
C ASN A 36 -5.25 11.04 31.90
N PRO A 37 -5.59 9.76 31.72
CA PRO A 37 -6.79 9.38 30.99
C PRO A 37 -8.06 9.72 31.79
N PRO A 38 -9.04 10.37 31.16
CA PRO A 38 -10.37 10.49 31.74
C PRO A 38 -11.02 9.10 31.86
N ALA A 39 -11.75 8.86 32.94
CA ALA A 39 -12.42 7.58 33.16
C ALA A 39 -13.43 7.26 32.05
N GLY A 40 -13.36 6.06 31.48
CA GLY A 40 -14.22 5.59 30.41
C GLY A 40 -13.81 6.01 29.00
N GLU A 41 -12.67 6.71 28.85
CA GLU A 41 -12.13 7.17 27.57
C GLU A 41 -10.91 6.36 27.11
N GLU A 42 -10.46 5.39 27.90
CA GLU A 42 -9.17 4.71 27.77
C GLU A 42 -9.03 3.99 26.42
N GLU A 43 -10.04 3.19 26.04
CA GLU A 43 -10.04 2.47 24.77
C GLU A 43 -10.09 3.44 23.58
N PHE A 44 -10.87 4.53 23.70
CA PHE A 44 -11.02 5.50 22.63
C PHE A 44 -9.71 6.23 22.34
N ILE A 45 -9.00 6.70 23.37
CA ILE A 45 -7.71 7.38 23.18
C ILE A 45 -6.60 6.43 22.70
N LEU A 46 -6.65 5.15 23.10
CA LEU A 46 -5.77 4.11 22.56
C LEU A 46 -6.04 3.85 21.07
N ASP A 47 -7.30 3.81 20.63
CA ASP A 47 -7.64 3.71 19.22
C ASP A 47 -7.11 4.91 18.41
N LEU A 48 -7.28 6.13 18.93
CA LEU A 48 -6.80 7.34 18.26
C LEU A 48 -5.29 7.32 18.00
N ILE A 49 -4.48 6.97 19.02
CA ILE A 49 -3.02 6.95 18.84
C ILE A 49 -2.57 5.78 17.95
N SER A 50 -3.31 4.66 17.98
CA SER A 50 -2.97 3.46 17.22
C SER A 50 -3.34 3.56 15.74
N ASN A 51 -4.49 4.16 15.42
CA ASN A 51 -5.13 4.03 14.12
C ASN A 51 -5.43 5.36 13.41
N ARG A 52 -5.31 6.51 14.09
CA ARG A 52 -5.71 7.82 13.54
C ARG A 52 -4.55 8.78 13.27
N VAL A 53 -3.30 8.35 13.49
CA VAL A 53 -2.10 9.15 13.19
C VAL A 53 -1.47 8.68 11.88
N PRO A 54 -1.15 9.57 10.93
CA PRO A 54 -0.39 9.20 9.73
C PRO A 54 0.95 8.53 10.08
N PRO A 55 1.42 7.55 9.30
CA PRO A 55 2.73 6.92 9.48
C PRO A 55 3.86 7.75 8.85
N GLY A 56 5.09 7.26 8.90
CA GLY A 56 6.19 7.85 8.14
C GLY A 56 6.81 9.07 8.81
N VAL A 57 7.05 10.10 7.99
CA VAL A 57 7.70 11.36 8.38
C VAL A 57 6.73 12.54 8.47
N ASP A 58 5.43 12.25 8.63
CA ASP A 58 4.42 13.27 8.90
C ASP A 58 4.69 13.97 10.25
N GLU A 59 4.29 15.23 10.39
CA GLU A 59 4.49 16.01 11.63
C GLU A 59 3.78 15.37 12.84
N ALA A 60 2.61 14.78 12.64
CA ALA A 60 1.90 14.05 13.70
C ALA A 60 2.60 12.73 14.05
N ALA A 61 3.21 12.07 13.05
CA ALA A 61 4.04 10.89 13.26
C ALA A 61 5.29 11.23 14.09
N TYR A 62 5.92 12.39 13.85
CA TYR A 62 7.04 12.86 14.66
C TYR A 62 6.68 12.97 16.14
N VAL A 63 5.55 13.61 16.44
CA VAL A 63 5.06 13.78 17.82
C VAL A 63 4.72 12.43 18.46
N LYS A 64 4.04 11.54 17.72
CA LYS A 64 3.73 10.16 18.17
C LYS A 64 5.01 9.38 18.47
N ALA A 65 5.97 9.36 17.54
CA ALA A 65 7.22 8.63 17.69
C ALA A 65 7.99 9.13 18.91
N GLY A 66 8.14 10.46 19.08
CA GLY A 66 8.84 11.04 20.23
C GLY A 66 8.26 10.60 21.57
N PHE A 67 6.94 10.58 21.71
CA PHE A 67 6.29 10.10 22.94
C PHE A 67 6.48 8.60 23.16
N LEU A 68 6.28 7.77 22.14
CA LEU A 68 6.47 6.33 22.26
C LEU A 68 7.93 5.96 22.56
N THR A 69 8.90 6.68 21.98
CA THR A 69 10.32 6.56 22.33
C THR A 69 10.57 6.89 23.79
N ALA A 70 10.01 7.99 24.30
CA ALA A 70 10.15 8.37 25.71
C ALA A 70 9.55 7.32 26.66
N LEU A 71 8.40 6.72 26.29
CA LEU A 71 7.83 5.59 27.03
C LEU A 71 8.76 4.37 27.00
N ALA A 72 9.21 3.95 25.82
CA ALA A 72 10.09 2.80 25.66
C ALA A 72 11.41 2.95 26.43
N ARG A 73 11.95 4.17 26.55
CA ARG A 73 13.15 4.50 27.35
C ARG A 73 12.88 4.71 28.85
N GLY A 74 11.62 4.76 29.27
CA GLY A 74 11.25 5.05 30.66
C GLY A 74 11.44 6.52 31.07
N GLU A 75 11.55 7.42 30.10
CA GLU A 75 11.66 8.88 30.29
C GLU A 75 10.28 9.54 30.46
N ALA A 76 9.21 8.85 30.04
CA ALA A 76 7.83 9.21 30.25
C ALA A 76 7.04 8.02 30.80
N SER A 77 5.81 8.27 31.28
CA SER A 77 4.89 7.21 31.71
C SER A 77 3.48 7.47 31.22
N SER A 78 2.72 6.40 31.03
CA SER A 78 1.29 6.39 30.74
C SER A 78 0.66 5.21 31.46
N PRO A 79 -0.51 5.37 32.10
CA PRO A 79 -1.26 4.24 32.65
C PRO A 79 -1.84 3.30 31.57
N LEU A 80 -1.84 3.69 30.28
CA LEU A 80 -2.46 2.93 29.19
C LEU A 80 -1.45 2.30 28.21
N ILE A 81 -0.22 2.82 28.17
CA ILE A 81 0.83 2.33 27.27
C ILE A 81 2.07 2.09 28.11
N ASP A 82 2.35 0.81 28.37
CA ASP A 82 3.61 0.37 28.96
C ASP A 82 4.76 0.39 27.93
N ARG A 83 5.96 0.01 28.36
CA ARG A 83 7.16 0.08 27.51
C ARG A 83 7.03 -0.87 26.31
N GLU A 84 6.53 -2.07 26.53
CA GLU A 84 6.32 -3.12 25.54
C GLU A 84 5.28 -2.71 24.49
N HIS A 85 4.15 -2.15 24.92
CA HIS A 85 3.13 -1.63 24.02
C HIS A 85 3.65 -0.44 23.21
N ALA A 86 4.48 0.42 23.80
CA ALA A 86 5.12 1.52 23.06
C ALA A 86 6.03 1.01 21.92
N VAL A 87 6.80 -0.05 22.15
CA VAL A 87 7.62 -0.70 21.11
C VAL A 87 6.74 -1.29 20.00
N THR A 88 5.64 -1.95 20.38
CA THR A 88 4.67 -2.48 19.41
C THR A 88 4.10 -1.35 18.53
N LEU A 89 3.70 -0.24 19.13
CA LEU A 89 3.17 0.92 18.39
C LEU A 89 4.22 1.63 17.55
N LEU A 90 5.50 1.64 17.94
CA LEU A 90 6.59 2.10 17.08
C LEU A 90 6.73 1.21 15.84
N GLY A 91 6.54 -0.11 15.98
CA GLY A 91 6.56 -1.07 14.88
C GLY A 91 5.50 -0.83 13.80
N THR A 92 4.37 -0.22 14.16
CA THR A 92 3.26 0.02 13.22
C THR A 92 3.38 1.31 12.40
N MET A 93 4.40 2.13 12.66
CA MET A 93 4.57 3.44 12.02
C MET A 93 5.16 3.38 10.61
N VAL A 94 5.31 2.18 10.03
CA VAL A 94 5.79 1.86 8.68
C VAL A 94 7.28 2.18 8.44
N GLY A 95 7.76 3.33 8.90
CA GLY A 95 9.15 3.78 8.82
C GLY A 95 9.30 5.26 9.15
N GLY A 96 10.53 5.79 9.09
CA GLY A 96 10.82 7.18 9.45
C GLY A 96 11.24 7.33 10.92
N TYR A 97 10.52 8.14 11.69
CA TYR A 97 10.94 8.56 13.03
C TYR A 97 11.00 7.43 14.07
N ASN A 98 10.34 6.29 13.81
CA ASN A 98 10.34 5.12 14.68
C ASN A 98 11.63 4.27 14.58
N ILE A 99 12.33 4.32 13.45
CA ILE A 99 13.40 3.36 13.11
C ILE A 99 14.57 3.43 14.08
N ALA A 100 15.09 4.63 14.34
CA ALA A 100 16.28 4.78 15.18
C ALA A 100 16.07 4.19 16.58
N THR A 101 14.92 4.44 17.19
CA THR A 101 14.57 3.87 18.49
C THR A 101 14.45 2.35 18.46
N LEU A 102 13.77 1.77 17.46
CA LEU A 102 13.66 0.32 17.35
C LEU A 102 15.05 -0.35 17.19
N VAL A 103 15.95 0.26 16.42
CA VAL A 103 17.32 -0.23 16.23
C VAL A 103 18.15 -0.12 17.51
N GLU A 104 18.05 0.99 18.24
CA GLU A 104 18.71 1.14 19.54
C GLU A 104 18.21 0.12 20.57
N LEU A 105 16.91 -0.16 20.59
CA LEU A 105 16.31 -1.09 21.54
C LEU A 105 16.74 -2.55 21.32
N LEU A 106 17.36 -2.90 20.18
CA LEU A 106 17.95 -4.23 19.98
C LEU A 106 18.98 -4.60 21.06
N ASP A 107 19.59 -3.60 21.69
CA ASP A 107 20.58 -3.73 22.76
C ASP A 107 19.93 -3.78 24.18
N ASP A 108 18.61 -3.59 24.30
CA ASP A 108 17.89 -3.63 25.59
C ASP A 108 17.56 -5.08 26.01
N ASP A 109 17.89 -5.43 27.26
CA ASP A 109 17.72 -6.79 27.81
C ASP A 109 16.25 -7.26 27.87
N LYS A 110 15.29 -6.35 27.95
CA LYS A 110 13.86 -6.66 28.07
C LYS A 110 13.11 -6.44 26.76
N LEU A 111 13.42 -5.35 26.07
CA LEU A 111 12.69 -4.91 24.89
C LEU A 111 13.34 -5.38 23.58
N GLY A 112 14.60 -5.83 23.59
CA GLY A 112 15.34 -6.13 22.37
C GLY A 112 14.74 -7.25 21.53
N ALA A 113 14.14 -8.27 22.16
CA ALA A 113 13.41 -9.30 21.44
C ALA A 113 12.19 -8.71 20.73
N LEU A 114 11.38 -7.91 21.43
CA LEU A 114 10.18 -7.29 20.85
C LEU A 114 10.52 -6.28 19.75
N ALA A 115 11.58 -5.48 19.94
CA ALA A 115 12.06 -4.54 18.92
C ALA A 115 12.52 -5.28 17.65
N ALA A 116 13.20 -6.43 17.81
CA ALA A 116 13.54 -7.29 16.70
C ALA A 116 12.28 -7.84 15.99
N ASP A 117 11.23 -8.26 16.72
CA ASP A 117 9.97 -8.70 16.10
C ASP A 117 9.37 -7.61 15.19
N GLN A 118 9.40 -6.35 15.63
CA GLN A 118 8.91 -5.23 14.83
C GLN A 118 9.81 -4.97 13.60
N LEU A 119 11.13 -5.01 13.76
CA LEU A 119 12.08 -4.74 12.68
C LEU A 119 12.08 -5.83 11.61
N CYS A 120 11.82 -7.10 11.95
CA CYS A 120 11.69 -8.19 10.98
C CYS A 120 10.66 -7.90 9.87
N HIS A 121 9.61 -7.13 10.17
CA HIS A 121 8.56 -6.76 9.22
C HIS A 121 8.68 -5.32 8.69
N THR A 122 9.70 -4.58 9.10
CA THR A 122 9.90 -3.18 8.68
C THR A 122 10.73 -3.11 7.41
N LEU A 123 10.14 -2.61 6.30
CA LEU A 123 10.82 -2.55 5.00
C LEU A 123 11.65 -1.29 4.80
N LEU A 124 11.19 -0.15 5.36
CA LEU A 124 11.76 1.18 5.13
C LEU A 124 13.02 1.43 5.97
N MET A 125 13.94 0.46 6.01
CA MET A 125 15.19 0.53 6.78
C MET A 125 16.24 1.43 6.12
N PHE A 126 16.25 1.51 4.79
CA PHE A 126 17.24 2.29 4.02
C PHE A 126 18.67 2.14 4.57
N ASP A 127 19.32 3.21 5.03
CA ASP A 127 20.68 3.19 5.56
C ASP A 127 20.77 2.63 6.99
N ALA A 128 19.69 2.68 7.78
CA ALA A 128 19.63 2.07 9.11
C ALA A 128 19.77 0.54 9.08
N PHE A 129 19.69 -0.07 7.88
CA PHE A 129 20.15 -1.44 7.65
C PHE A 129 21.58 -1.65 8.18
N HIS A 130 22.49 -0.71 7.92
CA HIS A 130 23.89 -0.82 8.33
C HIS A 130 24.06 -0.80 9.85
N ASP A 131 23.18 -0.10 10.57
CA ASP A 131 23.19 -0.06 12.03
C ASP A 131 22.77 -1.40 12.66
N VAL A 132 21.83 -2.10 12.03
CA VAL A 132 21.45 -3.47 12.41
C VAL A 132 22.56 -4.46 12.03
N ASP A 133 23.10 -4.33 10.83
CA ASP A 133 24.18 -5.18 10.32
C ASP A 133 25.45 -5.11 11.18
N ALA A 134 25.86 -3.89 11.56
CA ALA A 134 26.99 -3.68 12.45
C ALA A 134 26.78 -4.33 13.82
N ARG A 135 25.58 -4.20 14.40
CA ARG A 135 25.21 -4.86 15.67
C ARG A 135 25.24 -6.38 15.57
N ALA A 136 24.72 -6.93 14.48
CA ALA A 136 24.74 -8.38 14.25
C ALA A 136 26.19 -8.90 14.15
N LYS A 137 27.05 -8.20 13.41
CA LYS A 137 28.50 -8.52 13.30
C LYS A 137 29.24 -8.37 14.62
N ALA A 138 28.83 -7.42 15.47
CA ALA A 138 29.34 -7.25 16.82
C ALA A 138 28.85 -8.32 17.82
N GLY A 139 27.90 -9.18 17.41
CA GLY A 139 27.44 -10.32 18.20
C GLY A 139 26.06 -10.19 18.83
N ASN A 140 25.33 -9.08 18.62
CA ASN A 140 23.97 -8.90 19.15
C ASN A 140 23.02 -9.96 18.54
N ALA A 141 22.41 -10.78 19.41
CA ALA A 141 21.53 -11.88 18.99
C ALA A 141 20.21 -11.41 18.35
N ASN A 142 19.63 -10.31 18.85
CA ASN A 142 18.43 -9.72 18.28
C ASN A 142 18.70 -9.18 16.87
N ALA A 143 19.81 -8.47 16.69
CA ALA A 143 20.20 -7.95 15.38
C ALA A 143 20.49 -9.06 14.35
N LYS A 144 21.13 -10.16 14.77
CA LYS A 144 21.31 -11.35 13.92
C LYS A 144 19.97 -11.93 13.47
N ARG A 145 19.03 -12.07 14.40
CA ARG A 145 17.68 -12.56 14.09
C ARG A 145 16.96 -11.68 13.07
N VAL A 146 17.08 -10.35 13.19
CA VAL A 146 16.52 -9.41 12.21
C VAL A 146 17.15 -9.60 10.83
N LEU A 147 18.49 -9.69 10.73
CA LEU A 147 19.17 -9.97 9.47
C LEU A 147 18.73 -11.29 8.84
N ASP A 148 18.68 -12.36 9.64
CA ASP A 148 18.27 -13.69 9.18
C ASP A 148 16.82 -13.67 8.65
N SER A 149 15.92 -13.00 9.38
CA SER A 149 14.52 -12.82 8.99
C SER A 149 14.38 -12.10 7.64
N TRP A 150 15.10 -10.99 7.46
CA TRP A 150 15.14 -10.29 6.18
C TRP A 150 15.74 -11.14 5.07
N ALA A 151 16.82 -11.86 5.33
CA ALA A 151 17.49 -12.73 4.37
C ALA A 151 16.61 -13.91 3.91
N ASN A 152 15.72 -14.38 4.79
CA ASN A 152 14.71 -15.41 4.52
C ASN A 152 13.39 -14.84 3.98
N ALA A 153 13.31 -13.53 3.76
CA ALA A 153 12.13 -12.83 3.26
C ALA A 153 10.87 -13.06 4.11
N GLU A 154 10.99 -13.18 5.44
CA GLU A 154 9.86 -13.43 6.33
C GLU A 154 8.80 -12.31 6.29
N TRP A 155 9.21 -11.08 6.03
CA TRP A 155 8.32 -9.95 5.76
C TRP A 155 7.34 -10.21 4.60
N PHE A 156 7.71 -11.07 3.66
CA PHE A 156 6.93 -11.44 2.48
C PHE A 156 6.22 -12.78 2.68
N THR A 157 6.93 -13.80 3.16
CA THR A 157 6.39 -15.15 3.30
C THR A 157 5.34 -15.28 4.41
N SER A 158 5.39 -14.41 5.43
CA SER A 158 4.34 -14.32 6.45
C SER A 158 3.03 -13.70 5.96
N ARG A 159 3.04 -13.03 4.80
CA ARG A 159 1.85 -12.44 4.19
C ARG A 159 1.06 -13.51 3.45
N LYS A 160 -0.27 -13.38 3.50
CA LYS A 160 -1.21 -14.29 2.84
C LYS A 160 -0.94 -14.33 1.33
N GLU A 161 -0.84 -15.53 0.78
CA GLU A 161 -0.75 -15.73 -0.66
C GLU A 161 -2.06 -15.36 -1.35
N ILE A 162 -1.96 -14.99 -2.63
CA ILE A 162 -3.14 -14.75 -3.44
C ILE A 162 -3.86 -16.10 -3.59
N PRO A 163 -5.17 -16.16 -3.27
CA PRO A 163 -5.95 -17.38 -3.47
C PRO A 163 -5.89 -17.85 -4.92
N THR A 164 -5.99 -19.16 -5.14
CA THR A 164 -6.08 -19.72 -6.49
C THR A 164 -7.34 -19.26 -7.21
N VAL A 165 -8.43 -19.10 -6.47
CA VAL A 165 -9.71 -18.57 -6.95
C VAL A 165 -10.13 -17.38 -6.09
N ILE A 166 -10.48 -16.27 -6.74
CA ILE A 166 -11.06 -15.10 -6.07
C ILE A 166 -12.47 -14.89 -6.61
N THR A 167 -13.48 -15.03 -5.74
CA THR A 167 -14.87 -14.72 -6.06
C THR A 167 -15.15 -13.24 -5.86
N VAL A 168 -15.69 -12.57 -6.88
CA VAL A 168 -16.01 -11.13 -6.83
C VAL A 168 -17.38 -10.83 -7.42
N THR A 169 -17.96 -9.71 -7.00
CA THR A 169 -19.13 -9.11 -7.65
C THR A 169 -18.69 -8.02 -8.62
N VAL A 170 -19.19 -8.06 -9.85
CA VAL A 170 -18.84 -7.13 -10.91
C VAL A 170 -19.54 -5.78 -10.72
N PHE A 171 -18.78 -4.69 -10.76
CA PHE A 171 -19.26 -3.34 -11.03
C PHE A 171 -18.73 -2.89 -12.39
N LYS A 172 -19.57 -3.01 -13.43
CA LYS A 172 -19.21 -2.70 -14.82
C LYS A 172 -19.55 -1.25 -15.15
N VAL A 173 -18.59 -0.55 -15.74
CA VAL A 173 -18.75 0.78 -16.33
C VAL A 173 -18.56 0.67 -17.85
N PRO A 174 -19.65 0.71 -18.65
CA PRO A 174 -19.56 0.65 -20.09
C PRO A 174 -18.80 1.83 -20.72
N GLY A 175 -18.14 1.55 -21.83
CA GLY A 175 -17.33 2.46 -22.61
C GLY A 175 -15.97 2.78 -21.98
N GLU A 176 -15.49 3.98 -22.26
CA GLU A 176 -14.21 4.47 -21.76
C GLU A 176 -14.37 5.16 -20.40
N THR A 177 -13.67 4.66 -19.38
CA THR A 177 -13.44 5.37 -18.13
C THR A 177 -12.17 6.19 -18.24
N ASN A 178 -12.33 7.51 -18.29
CA ASN A 178 -11.24 8.46 -18.17
C ASN A 178 -10.89 8.68 -16.69
N THR A 179 -9.64 8.99 -16.39
CA THR A 179 -9.24 9.37 -15.01
C THR A 179 -9.98 10.60 -14.47
N ASP A 180 -10.51 11.48 -15.33
CA ASP A 180 -11.36 12.60 -14.91
C ASP A 180 -12.75 12.14 -14.43
N ASP A 181 -13.27 11.02 -14.93
CA ASP A 181 -14.52 10.43 -14.42
C ASP A 181 -14.35 9.95 -12.97
N LEU A 182 -13.17 9.42 -12.64
CA LEU A 182 -12.83 8.89 -11.32
C LEU A 182 -12.36 9.98 -10.33
N SER A 183 -11.82 11.06 -10.86
CA SER A 183 -11.22 12.15 -10.10
C SER A 183 -11.36 13.45 -10.89
N PRO A 184 -12.52 14.12 -10.85
CA PRO A 184 -12.78 15.29 -11.70
C PRO A 184 -11.83 16.45 -11.42
N ALA A 185 -11.46 17.21 -12.46
CA ALA A 185 -10.54 18.33 -12.33
C ALA A 185 -11.05 19.43 -11.36
N GLN A 186 -12.37 19.64 -11.29
CA GLN A 186 -13.01 20.61 -10.39
C GLN A 186 -12.79 20.29 -8.90
N ASP A 187 -12.50 19.03 -8.58
CA ASP A 187 -12.31 18.54 -7.22
C ASP A 187 -10.82 18.32 -6.90
N ALA A 188 -9.91 18.85 -7.73
CA ALA A 188 -8.47 18.67 -7.53
C ALA A 188 -7.97 19.13 -6.15
N TRP A 189 -8.64 20.12 -5.55
CA TRP A 189 -8.33 20.66 -4.23
C TRP A 189 -8.54 19.65 -3.08
N SER A 190 -9.44 18.67 -3.25
CA SER A 190 -9.76 17.69 -2.21
C SER A 190 -8.95 16.40 -2.30
N ARG A 191 -8.13 16.22 -3.36
CA ARG A 191 -7.35 14.99 -3.64
C ARG A 191 -6.56 14.40 -2.45
N PRO A 192 -5.94 15.20 -1.55
CA PRO A 192 -5.24 14.66 -0.39
C PRO A 192 -6.17 14.04 0.67
N ASP A 193 -7.44 14.46 0.73
CA ASP A 193 -8.47 13.89 1.61
C ASP A 193 -9.20 12.77 0.84
N ILE A 194 -8.59 11.59 0.79
CA ILE A 194 -9.06 10.45 -0.02
C ILE A 194 -10.55 10.14 0.20
N PRO A 195 -11.07 10.00 1.45
CA PRO A 195 -12.49 9.72 1.65
C PRO A 195 -13.41 10.78 1.08
N LEU A 196 -13.03 12.06 1.22
CA LEU A 196 -13.81 13.18 0.67
C LEU A 196 -13.74 13.22 -0.84
N HIS A 197 -12.55 13.05 -1.42
CA HIS A 197 -12.36 13.10 -2.86
C HIS A 197 -13.06 11.93 -3.56
N ALA A 198 -13.12 10.76 -2.93
CA ALA A 198 -13.81 9.59 -3.46
C ALA A 198 -15.30 9.85 -3.70
N LYS A 199 -15.94 10.76 -2.98
CA LYS A 199 -17.35 11.16 -3.20
C LYS A 199 -17.58 11.81 -4.58
N ALA A 200 -16.52 12.28 -5.24
CA ALA A 200 -16.59 12.86 -6.58
C ALA A 200 -16.43 11.82 -7.71
N MET A 201 -16.10 10.57 -7.38
CA MET A 201 -15.95 9.48 -8.36
C MET A 201 -17.29 9.22 -9.07
N TYR A 202 -17.29 9.34 -10.39
CA TYR A 202 -18.48 9.25 -11.25
C TYR A 202 -19.63 10.15 -10.81
N LYS A 203 -19.34 11.35 -10.28
CA LYS A 203 -20.37 12.32 -9.89
C LYS A 203 -21.25 12.79 -11.07
N ASN A 204 -20.73 12.69 -12.29
CA ASN A 204 -21.46 12.99 -13.51
C ASN A 204 -22.12 11.70 -14.01
N PRO A 205 -23.46 11.64 -14.11
CA PRO A 205 -24.15 10.43 -14.54
C PRO A 205 -23.70 9.97 -15.92
N ARG A 206 -23.60 8.65 -16.08
CA ARG A 206 -23.28 8.01 -17.36
C ARG A 206 -23.96 6.64 -17.45
N ASP A 207 -23.91 6.02 -18.61
CA ASP A 207 -24.48 4.69 -18.77
C ASP A 207 -23.84 3.69 -17.78
N GLY A 208 -24.66 2.85 -17.17
CA GLY A 208 -24.28 1.93 -16.10
C GLY A 208 -23.99 2.55 -14.72
N VAL A 209 -23.79 3.87 -14.60
CA VAL A 209 -23.40 4.53 -13.34
C VAL A 209 -24.25 5.76 -13.05
N THR A 210 -25.09 5.64 -12.02
CA THR A 210 -25.93 6.74 -11.51
C THR A 210 -25.43 7.28 -10.17
N ASP A 211 -24.96 6.38 -9.29
CA ASP A 211 -24.35 6.69 -8.00
C ASP A 211 -23.38 5.55 -7.67
N ALA A 212 -22.10 5.76 -7.96
CA ALA A 212 -21.11 4.70 -7.83
C ALA A 212 -20.97 4.20 -6.38
N GLU A 213 -21.05 5.08 -5.39
CA GLU A 213 -20.93 4.70 -3.99
C GLU A 213 -22.11 3.83 -3.55
N GLN A 214 -23.34 4.26 -3.86
CA GLN A 214 -24.53 3.50 -3.50
C GLN A 214 -24.60 2.16 -4.24
N GLN A 215 -24.27 2.16 -5.54
CA GLN A 215 -24.25 0.93 -6.35
C GLN A 215 -23.21 -0.05 -5.81
N ILE A 216 -21.97 0.40 -5.52
CA ILE A 216 -20.92 -0.47 -4.95
C ILE A 216 -21.34 -0.97 -3.55
N ALA A 217 -21.94 -0.12 -2.71
CA ALA A 217 -22.43 -0.52 -1.39
C ALA A 217 -23.52 -1.60 -1.48
N GLU A 218 -24.42 -1.53 -2.47
CA GLU A 218 -25.42 -2.57 -2.72
C GLU A 218 -24.77 -3.88 -3.19
N LEU A 219 -23.81 -3.80 -4.11
CA LEU A 219 -23.09 -4.98 -4.61
C LEU A 219 -22.35 -5.72 -3.50
N LYS A 220 -21.74 -4.99 -2.55
CA LYS A 220 -21.08 -5.58 -1.38
C LYS A 220 -22.01 -6.43 -0.50
N LYS A 221 -23.33 -6.19 -0.52
CA LYS A 221 -24.30 -6.99 0.25
C LYS A 221 -24.41 -8.43 -0.24
N LYS A 222 -23.90 -8.74 -1.43
CA LYS A 222 -23.80 -10.12 -1.93
C LYS A 222 -22.75 -10.96 -1.20
N GLY A 223 -21.93 -10.36 -0.33
CA GLY A 223 -20.96 -11.07 0.51
C GLY A 223 -19.60 -11.30 -0.16
N TYR A 224 -19.37 -10.76 -1.35
CA TYR A 224 -18.10 -10.84 -2.08
C TYR A 224 -17.47 -9.45 -2.25
N PRO A 225 -16.13 -9.36 -2.36
CA PRO A 225 -15.45 -8.15 -2.81
C PRO A 225 -15.99 -7.67 -4.16
N VAL A 226 -15.94 -6.37 -4.41
CA VAL A 226 -16.38 -5.79 -5.68
C VAL A 226 -15.17 -5.60 -6.61
N ALA A 227 -15.28 -6.06 -7.84
CA ALA A 227 -14.29 -5.79 -8.89
C ALA A 227 -14.76 -4.66 -9.80
N MET A 228 -13.85 -3.73 -10.11
CA MET A 228 -14.09 -2.68 -11.08
C MET A 228 -13.89 -3.26 -12.49
N VAL A 229 -14.88 -3.14 -13.36
CA VAL A 229 -14.82 -3.68 -14.73
C VAL A 229 -15.17 -2.59 -15.74
N GLY A 230 -14.45 -2.50 -16.87
CA GLY A 230 -14.84 -1.58 -17.96
C GLY A 230 -14.19 -1.94 -19.29
N ASP A 231 -14.69 -1.35 -20.38
CA ASP A 231 -14.20 -1.69 -21.73
C ASP A 231 -12.80 -1.09 -21.97
N VAL A 232 -12.64 0.19 -21.61
CA VAL A 232 -11.35 0.89 -21.61
C VAL A 232 -11.19 1.64 -20.29
N MET A 233 -10.12 1.37 -19.55
CA MET A 233 -9.93 1.87 -18.18
C MET A 233 -8.72 2.79 -18.05
N GLY A 234 -8.94 3.94 -17.41
CA GLY A 234 -7.87 4.77 -16.86
C GLY A 234 -7.13 5.66 -17.88
N THR A 235 -7.77 5.99 -18.99
CA THR A 235 -7.19 6.91 -19.98
C THR A 235 -7.04 8.33 -19.42
N GLY A 236 -6.25 9.15 -20.13
CA GLY A 236 -6.04 10.55 -19.78
C GLY A 236 -4.88 10.78 -18.82
N SER A 237 -5.07 11.70 -17.88
CA SER A 237 -3.99 12.24 -17.05
C SER A 237 -3.51 11.30 -15.94
N SER A 238 -2.22 11.35 -15.62
CA SER A 238 -1.64 10.68 -14.45
C SER A 238 -2.06 11.37 -13.15
N ARG A 239 -3.21 10.96 -12.58
CA ARG A 239 -3.65 11.42 -11.26
C ARG A 239 -3.93 10.23 -10.34
N LYS A 240 -3.06 10.05 -9.33
CA LYS A 240 -3.18 8.96 -8.35
C LYS A 240 -4.54 8.97 -7.62
N SER A 241 -5.17 10.14 -7.51
CA SER A 241 -6.50 10.30 -6.94
C SER A 241 -7.57 9.44 -7.60
N ALA A 242 -7.47 9.15 -8.91
CA ALA A 242 -8.40 8.23 -9.57
C ALA A 242 -8.33 6.82 -8.97
N THR A 243 -7.13 6.25 -8.85
CA THR A 243 -6.89 4.97 -8.17
C THR A 243 -7.30 5.06 -6.69
N ASN A 244 -6.95 6.13 -5.98
CA ASN A 244 -7.33 6.27 -4.58
C ASN A 244 -8.86 6.23 -4.38
N SER A 245 -9.64 6.88 -5.24
CA SER A 245 -11.11 6.85 -5.18
C SER A 245 -11.66 5.46 -5.44
N VAL A 246 -11.15 4.74 -6.45
CA VAL A 246 -11.55 3.36 -6.73
C VAL A 246 -11.27 2.47 -5.53
N LEU A 247 -10.03 2.49 -5.03
CA LEU A 247 -9.61 1.65 -3.90
C LEU A 247 -10.26 2.05 -2.58
N TRP A 248 -10.69 3.30 -2.41
CA TRP A 248 -11.48 3.69 -1.25
C TRP A 248 -12.77 2.86 -1.16
N TYR A 249 -13.43 2.64 -2.29
CA TYR A 249 -14.67 1.87 -2.33
C TYR A 249 -14.45 0.36 -2.43
N ILE A 250 -13.47 -0.13 -3.18
CA ILE A 250 -13.35 -1.59 -3.43
C ILE A 250 -12.15 -2.27 -2.75
N GLY A 251 -11.20 -1.49 -2.24
CA GLY A 251 -10.00 -1.99 -1.59
C GLY A 251 -10.18 -2.25 -0.09
N ASP A 252 -9.08 -2.67 0.51
CA ASP A 252 -8.96 -3.08 1.90
C ASP A 252 -8.28 -2.00 2.74
N ASP A 253 -8.67 -1.91 4.00
CA ASP A 253 -8.02 -1.02 4.98
C ASP A 253 -6.58 -1.49 5.23
N ILE A 254 -5.67 -0.53 5.33
CA ILE A 254 -4.27 -0.78 5.67
C ILE A 254 -4.12 -0.62 7.18
N PRO A 255 -3.69 -1.66 7.93
CA PRO A 255 -3.55 -1.57 9.38
C PRO A 255 -2.70 -0.36 9.79
N HIS A 256 -3.22 0.41 10.76
CA HIS A 256 -2.55 1.58 11.34
C HIS A 256 -2.26 2.75 10.38
N VAL A 257 -2.78 2.72 9.14
CA VAL A 257 -2.65 3.80 8.17
C VAL A 257 -4.03 4.41 7.89
N PRO A 258 -4.37 5.56 8.50
CA PRO A 258 -5.71 6.11 8.38
C PRO A 258 -6.02 6.60 6.97
N ASN A 259 -7.28 6.44 6.56
CA ASN A 259 -7.88 7.06 5.37
C ASN A 259 -7.17 6.69 4.05
N LYS A 260 -6.52 5.53 3.99
CA LYS A 260 -5.92 4.98 2.76
C LYS A 260 -6.23 3.50 2.67
N ARG A 261 -6.49 3.04 1.46
CA ARG A 261 -6.77 1.64 1.14
C ARG A 261 -5.83 1.13 0.05
N ALA A 262 -5.63 -0.18 0.04
CA ALA A 262 -4.82 -0.93 -0.92
C ALA A 262 -5.62 -2.13 -1.45
N GLY A 263 -5.03 -2.95 -2.31
CA GLY A 263 -5.73 -4.14 -2.82
C GLY A 263 -6.75 -3.79 -3.90
N GLY A 264 -7.82 -4.58 -3.99
CA GLY A 264 -8.86 -4.42 -5.02
C GLY A 264 -8.49 -5.04 -6.37
N ILE A 265 -9.50 -5.19 -7.23
CA ILE A 265 -9.39 -5.86 -8.54
C ILE A 265 -9.94 -4.92 -9.63
N CYS A 266 -9.19 -4.82 -10.73
CA CYS A 266 -9.55 -4.02 -11.89
C CYS A 266 -9.41 -4.84 -13.17
N ILE A 267 -10.51 -5.00 -13.89
CA ILE A 267 -10.59 -5.79 -15.11
C ILE A 267 -10.94 -4.84 -16.26
N GLY A 268 -10.13 -4.85 -17.31
CA GLY A 268 -10.37 -3.99 -18.48
C GLY A 268 -10.30 -4.79 -19.78
N GLY A 269 -11.14 -4.45 -20.76
CA GLY A 269 -10.86 -4.84 -22.15
C GLY A 269 -9.50 -4.27 -22.60
N LYS A 270 -9.27 -3.01 -22.21
CA LYS A 270 -7.97 -2.34 -22.23
C LYS A 270 -7.76 -1.50 -20.97
N ILE A 271 -6.53 -1.44 -20.47
CA ILE A 271 -6.14 -0.60 -19.35
C ILE A 271 -4.98 0.29 -19.78
N ALA A 272 -5.13 1.61 -19.60
CA ALA A 272 -4.08 2.56 -19.92
C ALA A 272 -2.81 2.29 -19.07
N PRO A 273 -1.59 2.30 -19.65
CA PRO A 273 -0.38 1.85 -18.96
C PRO A 273 -0.07 2.57 -17.64
N ILE A 274 -0.34 3.89 -17.56
CA ILE A 274 -0.10 4.68 -16.35
C ILE A 274 -1.06 4.24 -15.24
N PHE A 275 -2.34 4.01 -15.59
CA PHE A 275 -3.34 3.57 -14.63
C PHE A 275 -3.06 2.14 -14.15
N PHE A 276 -2.67 1.25 -15.07
CA PHE A 276 -2.19 -0.11 -14.73
C PHE A 276 -1.08 -0.08 -13.68
N ASN A 277 -0.02 0.70 -13.95
CA ASN A 277 1.10 0.87 -13.03
C ASN A 277 0.65 1.45 -11.67
N THR A 278 -0.30 2.39 -11.67
CA THR A 278 -0.78 3.01 -10.42
C THR A 278 -1.59 2.03 -9.58
N MET A 279 -2.34 1.13 -10.22
CA MET A 279 -3.09 0.06 -9.56
C MET A 279 -2.15 -0.98 -8.94
N GLU A 280 -1.16 -1.50 -9.69
CA GLU A 280 -0.19 -2.48 -9.17
C GLU A 280 0.72 -1.87 -8.08
N ASP A 281 1.11 -0.59 -8.19
CA ASP A 281 1.85 0.13 -7.14
C ASP A 281 1.06 0.22 -5.83
N ALA A 282 -0.27 0.25 -5.92
CA ALA A 282 -1.18 0.32 -4.77
C ALA A 282 -1.63 -1.06 -4.25
N GLY A 283 -1.07 -2.15 -4.78
CA GLY A 283 -1.36 -3.52 -4.36
C GLY A 283 -2.63 -4.11 -4.95
N ALA A 284 -3.25 -3.45 -5.93
CA ALA A 284 -4.38 -3.99 -6.66
C ALA A 284 -3.94 -5.05 -7.68
N LEU A 285 -4.88 -5.89 -8.12
CA LEU A 285 -4.69 -6.83 -9.23
C LEU A 285 -5.37 -6.28 -10.51
N PRO A 286 -4.64 -5.55 -11.37
CA PRO A 286 -5.12 -5.19 -12.70
C PRO A 286 -4.80 -6.27 -13.74
N PHE A 287 -5.78 -6.63 -14.58
CA PHE A 287 -5.53 -7.49 -15.75
C PHE A 287 -6.47 -7.17 -16.91
N GLU A 288 -6.03 -7.52 -18.13
CA GLU A 288 -6.81 -7.33 -19.35
C GLU A 288 -7.44 -8.64 -19.82
N CYS A 289 -8.73 -8.63 -20.13
CA CYS A 289 -9.45 -9.78 -20.70
C CYS A 289 -10.68 -9.31 -21.50
N ASP A 290 -11.37 -10.22 -22.20
CA ASP A 290 -12.68 -9.90 -22.74
C ASP A 290 -13.67 -9.62 -21.60
N VAL A 291 -14.44 -8.54 -21.72
CA VAL A 291 -15.34 -8.05 -20.66
C VAL A 291 -16.78 -7.88 -21.15
N ASP A 292 -17.11 -8.36 -22.34
CA ASP A 292 -18.43 -8.18 -22.96
C ASP A 292 -19.50 -9.01 -22.23
N SER A 293 -19.09 -10.16 -21.69
CA SER A 293 -19.97 -11.06 -20.93
C SER A 293 -20.03 -10.74 -19.43
N LEU A 294 -19.40 -9.64 -18.98
CA LEU A 294 -19.33 -9.25 -17.56
C LEU A 294 -20.25 -8.04 -17.29
N ASN A 295 -21.36 -8.27 -16.59
CA ASN A 295 -22.36 -7.25 -16.29
C ASN A 295 -22.39 -6.87 -14.81
N THR A 296 -22.80 -5.64 -14.51
CA THR A 296 -22.97 -5.18 -13.13
C THR A 296 -23.90 -6.12 -12.36
N GLY A 297 -23.42 -6.62 -11.23
CA GLY A 297 -24.13 -7.58 -10.39
C GLY A 297 -23.81 -9.04 -10.68
N ASP A 298 -23.10 -9.38 -11.74
CA ASP A 298 -22.60 -10.74 -11.93
C ASP A 298 -21.65 -11.11 -10.77
N VAL A 299 -21.70 -12.38 -10.37
CA VAL A 299 -20.71 -12.97 -9.46
C VAL A 299 -19.85 -13.91 -10.28
N ILE A 300 -18.54 -13.70 -10.23
CA ILE A 300 -17.56 -14.41 -11.05
C ILE A 300 -16.43 -14.97 -10.19
N ASP A 301 -15.82 -16.04 -10.67
CA ASP A 301 -14.63 -16.64 -10.08
C ASP A 301 -13.42 -16.39 -10.98
N ILE A 302 -12.40 -15.74 -10.41
CA ILE A 302 -11.13 -15.45 -11.08
C ILE A 302 -10.12 -16.52 -10.67
N HIS A 303 -9.78 -17.40 -11.60
CA HIS A 303 -8.76 -18.44 -11.44
C HIS A 303 -7.39 -17.82 -11.76
N VAL A 304 -6.78 -17.22 -10.72
CA VAL A 304 -5.65 -16.28 -10.85
C VAL A 304 -4.46 -16.87 -11.58
N TYR A 305 -4.08 -18.11 -11.27
CA TYR A 305 -2.90 -18.77 -11.84
C TYR A 305 -3.18 -19.50 -13.16
N ASP A 306 -4.46 -19.77 -13.44
CA ASP A 306 -4.87 -20.46 -14.67
C ASP A 306 -5.25 -19.47 -15.79
N GLY A 307 -5.41 -18.18 -15.47
CA GLY A 307 -5.80 -17.18 -16.46
C GLY A 307 -7.24 -17.33 -16.94
N ARG A 308 -8.18 -17.68 -16.05
CA ARG A 308 -9.59 -17.91 -16.43
C ARG A 308 -10.57 -17.16 -15.54
N VAL A 309 -11.67 -16.71 -16.14
CA VAL A 309 -12.83 -16.13 -15.45
C VAL A 309 -14.05 -16.99 -15.75
N THR A 310 -14.70 -17.51 -14.71
CA THR A 310 -15.93 -18.31 -14.83
C THR A 310 -17.09 -17.64 -14.12
N ARG A 311 -18.32 -18.00 -14.49
CA ARG A 311 -19.50 -17.64 -13.69
C ARG A 311 -19.41 -18.36 -12.34
N HIS A 312 -19.72 -17.68 -11.25
CA HIS A 312 -19.72 -18.30 -9.92
C HIS A 312 -20.74 -19.44 -9.84
N ASP A 313 -20.38 -20.51 -9.11
CA ASP A 313 -21.15 -21.76 -9.02
C ASP A 313 -21.39 -22.49 -10.36
N SER A 314 -20.53 -22.24 -11.36
CA SER A 314 -20.62 -22.82 -12.70
C SER A 314 -19.25 -23.03 -13.33
N ASP A 315 -19.14 -23.98 -14.26
CA ASP A 315 -17.96 -24.17 -15.12
C ASP A 315 -18.06 -23.34 -16.42
N GLU A 316 -19.06 -22.47 -16.55
CA GLU A 316 -19.22 -21.56 -17.70
C GLU A 316 -18.04 -20.57 -17.75
N LEU A 317 -17.16 -20.78 -18.72
CA LEU A 317 -16.07 -19.87 -19.04
C LEU A 317 -16.61 -18.58 -19.64
N LEU A 318 -16.30 -17.45 -19.01
CA LEU A 318 -16.68 -16.11 -19.46
C LEU A 318 -15.55 -15.43 -20.23
N ALA A 319 -14.30 -15.61 -19.77
CA ALA A 319 -13.11 -15.06 -20.41
C ALA A 319 -11.84 -15.81 -20.02
N GLU A 320 -10.81 -15.72 -20.85
CA GLU A 320 -9.43 -16.08 -20.52
C GLU A 320 -8.56 -14.82 -20.49
N PHE A 321 -7.49 -14.86 -19.72
CA PHE A 321 -6.55 -13.75 -19.57
C PHE A 321 -5.13 -14.24 -19.35
N GLU A 322 -4.17 -13.38 -19.65
CA GLU A 322 -2.77 -13.58 -19.29
C GLU A 322 -2.34 -12.41 -18.40
N LEU A 323 -1.63 -12.72 -17.32
CA LEU A 323 -1.02 -11.68 -16.51
C LEU A 323 0.11 -11.04 -17.32
N LYS A 324 0.19 -9.70 -17.28
CA LYS A 324 1.28 -8.96 -17.94
C LYS A 324 2.68 -9.43 -17.50
N THR A 325 2.78 -9.92 -16.26
CA THR A 325 3.97 -10.55 -15.68
C THR A 325 3.55 -11.37 -14.47
N GLU A 326 4.17 -12.53 -14.28
CA GLU A 326 4.00 -13.36 -13.07
C GLU A 326 4.43 -12.60 -11.80
N VAL A 327 5.34 -11.62 -11.92
CA VAL A 327 5.79 -10.79 -10.79
C VAL A 327 4.62 -10.03 -10.16
N LEU A 328 3.54 -9.75 -10.89
CA LEU A 328 2.35 -9.09 -10.36
C LEU A 328 1.75 -9.85 -9.17
N LEU A 329 1.92 -11.17 -9.10
CA LEU A 329 1.49 -11.99 -7.98
C LEU A 329 2.30 -11.73 -6.71
N ASP A 330 3.60 -11.48 -6.85
CA ASP A 330 4.43 -11.05 -5.72
C ASP A 330 4.08 -9.61 -5.31
N GLU A 331 3.76 -8.74 -6.27
CA GLU A 331 3.41 -7.34 -6.01
C GLU A 331 2.15 -7.25 -5.15
N VAL A 332 1.08 -7.96 -5.54
CA VAL A 332 -0.16 -8.00 -4.78
C VAL A 332 0.06 -8.61 -3.40
N ARG A 333 0.81 -9.72 -3.28
CA ARG A 333 1.15 -10.32 -1.97
C ARG A 333 1.90 -9.35 -1.07
N ALA A 334 2.84 -8.57 -1.62
CA ALA A 334 3.60 -7.57 -0.89
C ALA A 334 2.77 -6.33 -0.48
N GLY A 335 1.53 -6.20 -0.97
CA GLY A 335 0.71 -5.00 -0.79
C GLY A 335 1.06 -3.85 -1.73
N GLY A 336 1.71 -4.17 -2.86
CA GLY A 336 2.07 -3.25 -3.92
C GLY A 336 3.46 -3.51 -4.48
N ARG A 337 3.67 -3.08 -5.73
CA ARG A 337 4.97 -3.16 -6.41
C ARG A 337 6.07 -2.37 -5.68
N ILE A 338 5.76 -1.19 -5.12
CA ILE A 338 6.75 -0.38 -4.38
C ILE A 338 7.25 -1.11 -3.11
N PRO A 339 6.37 -1.60 -2.21
CA PRO A 339 6.78 -2.47 -1.10
C PRO A 339 7.61 -3.68 -1.53
N LEU A 340 7.22 -4.35 -2.63
CA LEU A 340 7.97 -5.50 -3.15
C LEU A 340 9.41 -5.13 -3.51
N ILE A 341 9.61 -4.04 -4.27
CA ILE A 341 10.95 -3.60 -4.70
C ILE A 341 11.82 -3.30 -3.48
N ILE A 342 11.30 -2.54 -2.52
CA ILE A 342 12.03 -2.16 -1.30
C ILE A 342 12.38 -3.40 -0.48
N GLY A 343 11.40 -4.27 -0.23
CA GLY A 343 11.60 -5.47 0.57
C GLY A 343 12.54 -6.49 -0.09
N ARG A 344 12.45 -6.67 -1.43
CA ARG A 344 13.37 -7.52 -2.19
C ARG A 344 14.80 -6.99 -2.10
N GLY A 345 14.98 -5.67 -2.23
CA GLY A 345 16.28 -5.02 -2.04
C GLY A 345 16.82 -5.16 -0.61
N LEU A 346 15.96 -5.09 0.40
CA LEU A 346 16.32 -5.35 1.80
C LEU A 346 16.77 -6.80 2.00
N THR A 347 16.01 -7.77 1.50
CA THR A 347 16.37 -9.19 1.53
C THR A 347 17.71 -9.43 0.85
N GLN A 348 17.92 -8.87 -0.35
CA GLN A 348 19.17 -9.06 -1.09
C GLN A 348 20.37 -8.50 -0.33
N ARG A 349 20.28 -7.29 0.25
CA ARG A 349 21.35 -6.72 1.09
C ARG A 349 21.65 -7.57 2.32
N ALA A 350 20.62 -8.11 2.98
CA ALA A 350 20.80 -9.01 4.13
C ALA A 350 21.54 -10.30 3.72
N ARG A 351 21.13 -10.92 2.60
CA ARG A 351 21.78 -12.13 2.07
C ARG A 351 23.23 -11.90 1.69
N GLU A 352 23.53 -10.77 1.04
CA GLU A 352 24.91 -10.37 0.71
C GLU A 352 25.77 -10.22 1.97
N SER A 353 25.25 -9.54 3.01
CA SER A 353 25.99 -9.38 4.26
C SER A 353 26.26 -10.71 4.97
N LEU A 354 25.33 -11.66 4.87
CA LEU A 354 25.46 -13.02 5.41
C LEU A 354 26.25 -13.98 4.50
N GLY A 355 26.69 -13.55 3.31
CA GLY A 355 27.40 -14.40 2.34
C GLY A 355 26.53 -15.49 1.72
N LEU A 356 25.21 -15.30 1.69
CA LEU A 356 24.23 -16.23 1.12
C LEU A 356 24.06 -15.98 -0.40
N PRO A 357 23.69 -17.01 -1.17
CA PRO A 357 23.36 -16.84 -2.60
C PRO A 357 22.10 -16.00 -2.78
N HIS A 358 21.84 -15.52 -4.01
CA HIS A 358 20.60 -14.81 -4.34
C HIS A 358 19.36 -15.61 -3.90
N SER A 359 18.29 -14.91 -3.50
CA SER A 359 17.04 -15.54 -3.07
C SER A 359 16.29 -16.19 -4.25
N ASP A 360 15.66 -17.32 -4.00
CA ASP A 360 14.73 -18.03 -4.90
C ASP A 360 13.26 -17.86 -4.48
N VAL A 361 12.99 -17.12 -3.40
CA VAL A 361 11.64 -16.90 -2.85
C VAL A 361 10.76 -16.07 -3.78
N PHE A 362 11.35 -15.13 -4.51
CA PHE A 362 10.61 -14.19 -5.36
C PHE A 362 10.56 -14.68 -6.81
N ARG A 363 9.44 -14.44 -7.48
CA ARG A 363 9.29 -14.64 -8.92
C ARG A 363 10.31 -13.78 -9.66
N VAL A 364 10.98 -14.40 -10.61
CA VAL A 364 12.00 -13.76 -11.43
C VAL A 364 11.32 -12.94 -12.52
N PRO A 365 11.66 -11.66 -12.68
CA PRO A 365 11.15 -10.87 -13.79
C PRO A 365 11.53 -11.49 -15.14
N VAL A 366 10.63 -11.37 -16.12
CA VAL A 366 10.89 -11.86 -17.48
C VAL A 366 12.13 -11.17 -18.05
N SER A 367 13.07 -11.95 -18.56
CA SER A 367 14.15 -11.44 -19.41
C SER A 367 13.60 -11.29 -20.83
N GLY A 368 13.64 -10.07 -21.39
CA GLY A 368 13.28 -9.84 -22.78
C GLY A 368 14.11 -10.69 -23.75
N GLU A 369 13.56 -10.94 -24.95
CA GLU A 369 14.15 -11.85 -25.94
C GLU A 369 15.63 -11.54 -26.23
N GLU A 370 16.44 -12.60 -26.22
CA GLU A 370 17.82 -12.49 -26.69
C GLU A 370 17.85 -12.09 -28.16
N SER A 371 18.65 -11.06 -28.46
CA SER A 371 18.77 -10.57 -29.83
C SER A 371 20.18 -10.07 -30.10
N SER A 372 20.73 -10.46 -31.24
CA SER A 372 22.00 -9.96 -31.76
C SER A 372 21.87 -8.63 -32.51
N LYS A 373 20.64 -8.14 -32.73
CA LYS A 373 20.40 -6.84 -33.38
C LYS A 373 20.89 -5.68 -32.50
N GLY A 374 21.16 -4.52 -33.08
CA GLY A 374 21.49 -3.32 -32.31
C GLY A 374 20.36 -2.87 -31.37
N TYR A 375 20.66 -1.92 -30.49
CA TYR A 375 19.67 -1.26 -29.62
C TYR A 375 19.14 0.03 -30.27
N THR A 376 17.86 0.33 -30.08
CA THR A 376 17.27 1.63 -30.41
C THR A 376 17.77 2.72 -29.46
N LEU A 377 17.51 4.00 -29.77
CA LEU A 377 17.92 5.10 -28.91
C LEU A 377 17.28 5.00 -27.50
N ALA A 378 15.99 4.71 -27.42
CA ALA A 378 15.29 4.55 -26.13
C ALA A 378 15.91 3.43 -25.28
N GLN A 379 16.20 2.27 -25.91
CA GLN A 379 16.82 1.13 -25.25
C GLN A 379 18.22 1.47 -24.71
N LYS A 380 19.00 2.26 -25.45
CA LYS A 380 20.32 2.75 -25.00
C LYS A 380 20.22 3.75 -23.85
N ILE A 381 19.24 4.65 -23.88
CA ILE A 381 19.03 5.64 -22.80
C ILE A 381 18.71 4.91 -21.49
N VAL A 382 17.75 3.98 -21.52
CA VAL A 382 17.39 3.16 -20.35
C VAL A 382 18.57 2.30 -19.91
N GLY A 383 19.24 1.62 -20.86
CA GLY A 383 20.43 0.81 -20.56
C GLY A 383 21.51 1.60 -19.85
N ARG A 384 21.83 2.80 -20.35
CA ARG A 384 22.82 3.68 -19.72
C ARG A 384 22.41 4.05 -18.29
N ALA A 385 21.13 4.32 -18.05
CA ALA A 385 20.62 4.62 -16.70
C ALA A 385 20.67 3.40 -15.76
N CYS A 386 20.69 2.18 -16.31
CA CYS A 386 20.87 0.92 -15.58
C CYS A 386 22.33 0.41 -15.56
N GLY A 387 23.29 1.15 -16.13
CA GLY A 387 24.69 0.72 -16.21
C GLY A 387 25.02 -0.36 -17.26
N VAL A 388 24.12 -0.61 -18.22
CA VAL A 388 24.30 -1.59 -19.31
C VAL A 388 24.24 -0.94 -20.71
N ALA A 389 24.60 -1.67 -21.76
CA ALA A 389 24.64 -1.12 -23.13
C ALA A 389 23.24 -0.82 -23.72
N GLY A 390 22.21 -1.53 -23.26
CA GLY A 390 20.82 -1.37 -23.68
C GLY A 390 19.89 -2.34 -22.94
N VAL A 391 18.60 -2.03 -22.90
CA VAL A 391 17.55 -2.91 -22.32
C VAL A 391 16.62 -3.38 -23.44
N ARG A 392 16.26 -4.67 -23.47
CA ARG A 392 15.34 -5.24 -24.46
C ARG A 392 13.87 -5.06 -24.04
N PRO A 393 12.91 -5.03 -24.98
CA PRO A 393 11.50 -5.01 -24.64
C PRO A 393 11.12 -6.23 -23.79
N GLY A 394 10.29 -6.03 -22.78
CA GLY A 394 9.91 -7.08 -21.82
C GLY A 394 10.88 -7.26 -20.65
N THR A 395 12.12 -6.78 -20.74
CA THR A 395 13.09 -6.85 -19.63
C THR A 395 12.73 -5.88 -18.52
N TYR A 396 12.54 -6.39 -17.30
CA TYR A 396 12.48 -5.56 -16.10
C TYR A 396 13.82 -4.85 -15.84
N CYS A 397 13.76 -3.56 -15.49
CA CYS A 397 14.95 -2.80 -15.12
C CYS A 397 14.60 -1.62 -14.21
N GLU A 398 15.59 -1.17 -13.44
CA GLU A 398 15.47 -0.06 -12.49
C GLU A 398 16.42 1.08 -12.89
N PRO A 399 16.03 1.93 -13.87
CA PRO A 399 16.91 3.00 -14.34
C PRO A 399 17.11 4.07 -13.25
N LYS A 400 18.34 4.59 -13.15
CA LYS A 400 18.63 5.77 -12.32
C LYS A 400 17.78 6.96 -12.75
N MET A 401 17.01 7.52 -11.81
CA MET A 401 16.28 8.76 -12.02
C MET A 401 17.23 9.97 -11.92
N THR A 402 17.46 10.67 -13.05
CA THR A 402 18.33 11.86 -13.09
C THR A 402 17.55 13.15 -12.80
N THR A 403 16.28 13.21 -13.15
CA THR A 403 15.42 14.39 -12.97
C THR A 403 13.99 13.93 -12.70
N VAL A 404 13.37 14.48 -11.66
CA VAL A 404 11.97 14.19 -11.27
C VAL A 404 11.21 15.51 -11.23
N GLY A 405 10.13 15.62 -12.01
CA GLY A 405 9.26 16.79 -12.02
C GLY A 405 8.03 16.58 -11.14
N SER A 406 7.60 17.62 -10.45
CA SER A 406 6.34 17.64 -9.68
C SER A 406 5.59 18.95 -9.95
N GLN A 407 4.27 18.88 -10.02
CA GLN A 407 3.38 20.01 -10.29
C GLN A 407 2.37 20.18 -9.15
N ASP A 408 1.68 21.32 -9.11
CA ASP A 408 0.88 21.80 -7.96
C ASP A 408 -0.43 21.02 -7.69
N THR A 409 -1.01 20.38 -8.70
CA THR A 409 -2.24 19.58 -8.58
C THR A 409 -2.01 18.10 -8.22
N THR A 410 -0.78 17.58 -8.40
CA THR A 410 -0.36 16.23 -7.98
C THR A 410 0.62 16.26 -6.81
N GLY A 411 1.31 17.39 -6.62
CA GLY A 411 2.31 17.62 -5.58
C GLY A 411 1.77 17.35 -4.17
N PRO A 412 0.57 17.81 -3.79
CA PRO A 412 -0.01 17.50 -2.48
C PRO A 412 -0.22 16.00 -2.20
N MET A 413 -0.42 15.17 -3.22
CA MET A 413 -0.48 13.71 -3.07
C MET A 413 0.90 13.03 -3.11
N THR A 414 1.90 13.73 -3.65
CA THR A 414 3.29 13.28 -3.71
C THR A 414 4.00 13.54 -2.39
N ARG A 415 3.57 14.57 -1.65
CA ARG A 415 4.13 15.00 -0.37
C ARG A 415 3.88 14.01 0.77
#